data_AF-A0A955N0U5-F1
#
_entry.id   AF-A0A955N0U5-F1
#
_cell.length_a   1.000
_cell.length_b   1.000
_cell.length_c   1.000
_cell.angle_alpha   90.00
_cell.angle_beta   90.00
_cell.angle_gamma   90.00
#
_symmetry.space_group_name_H-M   'P 1'
#
loop_
_entity.id
_entity.type
_entity.pdbx_description
1 polymer ?
#
loop_
_entity_poly.entity_id
_entity_poly.type
_entity_poly.pdbx_seq_one_letter_code
_entity_poly.pdbx_strand_id
1 'polypeptide(L)' 'GSVRVELQDPGGTPIEGYSLDECPEIYGDTIEQTVHWKSGSDLTELKGHPLRIRFVLRDADLYSFQFTRDPE' A
#
# COMPACT_ATOMS: atom_id res chain seq x y z
N GLY A 1 -16.18 -1.66 4.86
CA GLY A 1 -15.44 -0.43 4.63
C GLY A 1 -14.49 -0.56 3.46
N SER A 2 -13.60 0.42 3.31
CA SER A 2 -12.52 0.40 2.33
C SER A 2 -11.19 0.84 2.96
N VAL A 3 -10.11 0.40 2.33
CA VAL A 3 -8.74 0.78 2.67
C VAL A 3 -8.06 1.33 1.42
N ARG A 4 -7.24 2.36 1.59
CA ARG A 4 -6.25 2.79 0.61
C ARG A 4 -4.89 2.90 1.28
N VAL A 5 -3.84 2.77 0.50
CA VAL A 5 -2.47 2.76 1.00
C VAL A 5 -1.61 3.70 0.16
N GLU A 6 -0.76 4.45 0.84
CA GLU A 6 0.23 5.34 0.24
C GLU A 6 1.61 5.00 0.81
N LEU A 7 2.63 5.01 -0.06
CA LEU A 7 4.03 4.95 0.37
C LEU A 7 4.63 6.35 0.33
N GLN A 8 5.39 6.66 1.36
CA GLN A 8 6.01 7.96 1.55
C GLN A 8 7.50 7.79 1.83
N ASP A 9 8.26 8.84 1.51
CA ASP A 9 9.63 9.00 2.02
C ASP A 9 9.64 9.14 3.57
N PRO A 10 10.82 9.09 4.21
CA PRO A 10 10.91 9.28 5.66
C PRO A 10 10.42 10.65 6.16
N GLY A 11 10.37 11.66 5.30
CA GLY A 11 9.84 13.00 5.60
C GLY A 11 8.31 13.10 5.52
N GLY A 12 7.64 12.07 5.01
CA GLY A 12 6.19 12.01 4.84
C GLY A 12 5.70 12.52 3.48
N THR A 13 6.59 12.72 2.51
CA THR A 13 6.22 13.07 1.13
C THR A 13 5.78 11.81 0.38
N PRO A 14 4.62 11.80 -0.29
CA PRO A 14 4.21 10.68 -1.14
C PRO A 14 5.25 10.39 -2.23
N ILE A 15 5.54 9.10 -2.44
CA ILE A 15 6.39 8.65 -3.54
C ILE A 15 5.52 8.58 -4.81
N GLU A 16 6.00 9.17 -5.90
CA GLU A 16 5.34 9.12 -7.20
C GLU A 16 5.12 7.67 -7.66
N GLY A 17 3.94 7.35 -8.18
CA GLY A 17 3.56 5.98 -8.53
C GLY A 17 3.00 5.17 -7.36
N TYR A 18 3.13 5.66 -6.11
CA TYR A 18 2.65 5.01 -4.88
C TYR A 18 1.81 5.93 -4.00
N SER A 19 1.28 7.02 -4.58
CA SER A 19 0.46 7.99 -3.87
C SER A 19 -0.96 7.47 -3.59
N LEU A 20 -1.67 8.12 -2.66
CA LEU A 20 -3.04 7.72 -2.31
C LEU A 20 -4.02 7.82 -3.49
N ASP A 21 -3.84 8.78 -4.39
CA ASP A 21 -4.68 8.98 -5.58
C ASP A 21 -4.39 7.96 -6.70
N GLU A 22 -3.28 7.25 -6.56
CA GLU A 22 -2.87 6.14 -7.42
C GLU A 22 -3.25 4.78 -6.83
N CYS A 23 -3.70 4.73 -5.57
CA CYS A 23 -4.21 3.51 -4.94
C CYS A 23 -5.75 3.43 -5.10
N PRO A 24 -6.27 2.48 -5.89
CA PRO A 24 -7.70 2.20 -5.93
C PRO A 24 -8.21 1.78 -4.54
N GLU A 25 -9.52 1.95 -4.30
CA GLU A 25 -10.10 1.45 -3.06
C GLU A 25 -10.00 -0.07 -2.99
N ILE A 26 -9.44 -0.55 -1.88
CA ILE A 26 -9.44 -1.96 -1.52
C ILE A 26 -10.68 -2.20 -0.66
N TYR A 27 -11.58 -3.02 -1.15
CA TYR A 27 -12.81 -3.40 -0.46
C TYR A 27 -13.20 -4.83 -0.87
N GLY A 28 -13.94 -5.52 -0.01
CA GLY A 28 -14.35 -6.90 -0.26
C GLY A 28 -14.55 -7.66 1.06
N ASP A 29 -14.89 -8.94 0.93
CA ASP A 29 -15.11 -9.86 2.05
C ASP A 29 -13.95 -10.86 2.15
N THR A 30 -12.74 -10.33 2.30
CA THR A 30 -11.51 -11.12 2.39
C THR A 30 -10.50 -10.41 3.27
N ILE A 31 -9.75 -11.21 4.03
CA ILE A 31 -8.71 -10.77 4.97
C ILE A 31 -7.33 -10.63 4.31
N GLU A 32 -7.15 -11.18 3.11
CA GLU A 32 -5.89 -11.14 2.36
C GLU A 32 -6.10 -10.41 1.05
N GLN A 33 -5.45 -9.25 0.91
CA GLN A 33 -5.51 -8.40 -0.28
C GLN A 33 -4.12 -7.83 -0.58
N THR A 34 -3.68 -7.97 -1.82
CA THR A 34 -2.48 -7.28 -2.32
C THR A 34 -2.83 -5.84 -2.61
N VAL A 35 -2.01 -4.91 -2.11
CA VAL A 35 -2.13 -3.50 -2.45
C VAL A 35 -1.60 -3.29 -3.86
N HIS A 36 -2.45 -2.70 -4.71
CA HIS A 36 -2.06 -2.27 -6.04
C HIS A 36 -2.19 -0.74 -6.14
N TRP A 37 -1.23 -0.13 -6.80
CA TRP A 37 -1.32 1.22 -7.34
C TRP A 37 -1.53 1.15 -8.85
N LYS A 38 -1.80 2.28 -9.50
CA LYS A 38 -1.91 2.37 -10.97
C LYS A 38 -0.65 1.88 -11.68
N SER A 39 0.51 2.04 -11.06
CA SER A 39 1.82 1.55 -11.52
C SER A 39 2.02 0.04 -11.34
N GLY A 40 1.16 -0.62 -10.56
CA GLY A 40 1.28 -2.03 -10.20
C GLY A 40 1.46 -2.23 -8.69
N SER A 41 2.00 -3.38 -8.30
CA SER A 41 2.30 -3.74 -6.90
C SER A 41 3.78 -4.03 -6.66
N ASP A 42 4.63 -3.81 -7.67
CA ASP A 42 6.07 -4.04 -7.54
C ASP A 42 6.73 -2.93 -6.72
N LEU A 43 7.49 -3.34 -5.71
CA LEU A 43 8.23 -2.48 -4.79
C LEU A 43 9.75 -2.68 -4.90
N THR A 44 10.21 -3.39 -5.93
CA THR A 44 11.64 -3.74 -6.11
C THR A 44 12.54 -2.50 -6.11
N GLU A 45 12.09 -1.40 -6.71
CA GLU A 45 12.84 -0.13 -6.76
C GLU A 45 13.01 0.53 -5.37
N LEU A 46 12.12 0.24 -4.42
CA LEU A 46 12.15 0.81 -3.07
C LEU A 46 12.99 -0.02 -2.09
N LYS A 47 13.52 -1.18 -2.52
CA LYS A 47 14.26 -2.09 -1.66
C LYS A 47 15.49 -1.42 -1.05
N GLY A 48 15.66 -1.58 0.26
CA GLY A 48 16.80 -1.02 1.01
C GLY A 48 16.64 0.45 1.41
N HIS A 49 15.54 1.10 1.03
CA HIS A 49 15.24 2.47 1.42
C HIS A 49 14.24 2.48 2.59
N PRO A 50 14.46 3.29 3.64
CA PRO A 50 13.45 3.50 4.67
C PRO A 50 12.25 4.23 4.05
N LEU A 51 11.05 3.78 4.38
CA LEU A 51 9.80 4.36 3.92
C LEU A 51 8.80 4.46 5.07
N ARG A 52 7.77 5.28 4.86
CA ARG A 52 6.60 5.36 5.73
C ARG A 52 5.38 4.85 4.96
N ILE A 53 4.61 3.96 5.59
CA ILE A 53 3.35 3.46 5.04
C ILE A 53 2.21 4.22 5.67
N ARG A 54 1.32 4.79 4.85
CA ARG A 54 0.11 5.47 5.30
C ARG A 54 -1.11 4.67 4.85
N PHE A 55 -1.85 4.16 5.82
CA PHE A 55 -3.15 3.54 5.60
C PHE A 55 -4.26 4.58 5.81
N VAL A 56 -5.22 4.63 4.89
CA VAL A 56 -6.44 5.42 5.01
C VAL A 56 -7.62 4.44 5.04
N LEU A 57 -8.31 4.40 6.16
CA LEU A 57 -9.38 3.44 6.43
C LEU A 57 -10.72 4.17 6.50
N ARG A 58 -11.77 3.53 5.99
CA ARG A 58 -13.16 3.95 6.14
C ARG A 58 -14.00 2.75 6.51
N ASP A 59 -14.66 2.77 7.67
CA ASP A 59 -15.48 1.66 8.17
C ASP A 59 -14.76 0.29 8.08
N ALA A 60 -13.47 0.28 8.43
CA ALA A 60 -12.55 -0.84 8.32
C ALA A 60 -11.50 -0.78 9.43
N ASP A 61 -10.97 -1.94 9.81
CA ASP A 61 -9.89 -2.11 10.78
C ASP A 61 -8.68 -2.78 10.11
N LEU A 62 -7.47 -2.34 10.45
CA LEU A 62 -6.22 -2.96 9.99
C LEU A 62 -5.65 -3.85 11.08
N TYR A 63 -5.59 -5.16 10.82
CA TYR A 63 -5.06 -6.13 11.77
C TYR A 63 -3.54 -6.36 11.60
N SER A 64 -3.10 -6.63 10.37
CA SER A 64 -1.71 -6.88 10.04
C SER A 64 -1.40 -6.44 8.60
N PHE A 65 -0.11 -6.29 8.30
CA PHE A 65 0.40 -6.07 6.94
C PHE A 65 1.73 -6.80 6.78
N GLN A 66 2.10 -7.11 5.55
CA GLN A 66 3.36 -7.76 5.23
C GLN A 66 3.88 -7.34 3.85
N PHE A 67 5.19 -7.45 3.66
CA PHE A 67 5.80 -7.47 2.34
C PHE A 67 6.06 -8.93 1.96
N THR A 68 5.44 -9.40 0.89
CA THR A 68 5.70 -10.75 0.37
C THR A 68 6.79 -10.69 -0.69
N ARG A 69 7.60 -11.75 -0.77
CA ARG A 69 8.36 -12.02 -2.00
C ARG A 69 7.37 -12.59 -3.02
N ASP A 70 7.59 -12.35 -4.31
CA ASP A 70 6.74 -12.95 -5.36
C ASP A 70 6.52 -14.45 -5.08
N PRO A 71 5.29 -14.96 -5.25
CA PRO A 71 5.08 -16.40 -5.27
C PRO A 71 5.78 -16.96 -6.51
N GLU A 72 6.67 -17.92 -6.32
CA GLU A 72 7.23 -18.74 -7.41
C GLU A 72 6.12 -19.42 -8.24
#